data_AF-A0ABD5WVL2-F1
#
_entry.id   AF-A0ABD5WVL2-F1
#
_cell.length_a   1.000
_cell.length_b   1.000
_cell.length_c   1.000
_cell.angle_alpha   90.00
_cell.angle_beta   90.00
_cell.angle_gamma   90.00
#
_symmetry.space_group_name_H-M   'P 1'
#
loop_
_entity.id
_entity.type
_entity.pdbx_description
1 polymer ?
#
loop_
_entity_poly.entity_id
_entity_poly.type
_entity_poly.pdbx_seq_one_letter_code
_entity_poly.pdbx_strand_id
1 'polypeptide(L)'
;MPETYVCPYCRATVERDYRVQYVIRSCPECGDHGRSVHAEVAAALDDLSSDDLPDGWADRPLDERLLVAVREGLLEIAETRLPPRE
;
A
#
# COMPACT_ATOMS: atom_id res chain seq x y z
N MET A 1 -3.20 -13.65 -13.20
CA MET A 1 -1.77 -13.53 -12.87
C MET A 1 -1.65 -13.42 -11.35
N PRO A 2 -0.53 -13.82 -10.75
CA PRO A 2 -0.29 -13.55 -9.34
C PRO A 2 -0.27 -12.03 -9.10
N GLU A 3 -0.87 -11.60 -8.00
CA GLU A 3 -0.90 -10.20 -7.57
C GLU A 3 0.22 -9.97 -6.56
N THR A 4 0.89 -8.81 -6.64
CA THR A 4 2.04 -8.49 -5.78
C THR A 4 1.61 -7.60 -4.61
N TYR A 5 2.06 -7.95 -3.41
CA TYR A 5 1.82 -7.19 -2.19
C TYR A 5 3.14 -6.80 -1.53
N VAL A 6 3.22 -5.56 -1.04
CA VAL A 6 4.42 -4.92 -0.53
C VAL A 6 4.33 -4.80 0.99
N CYS A 7 5.34 -5.29 1.71
CA CYS A 7 5.45 -5.12 3.15
C CYS A 7 5.58 -3.63 3.51
N PRO A 8 4.84 -3.13 4.52
CA PRO A 8 4.83 -1.72 4.82
C PRO A 8 6.11 -1.19 5.48
N TYR A 9 6.92 -2.08 6.06
CA TYR A 9 8.10 -1.73 6.83
C TYR A 9 9.40 -1.91 6.02
N CYS A 10 9.61 -3.09 5.41
CA CYS A 10 10.85 -3.40 4.70
C CYS A 10 10.71 -3.45 3.16
N ARG A 11 9.51 -3.16 2.64
CA ARG A 11 9.19 -3.18 1.19
C ARG A 11 9.38 -4.54 0.49
N ALA A 12 9.68 -5.62 1.22
CA ALA A 12 9.69 -6.97 0.68
C ALA A 12 8.35 -7.32 0.02
N THR A 13 8.39 -8.01 -1.11
CA THR A 13 7.20 -8.33 -1.90
C THR A 13 6.75 -9.77 -1.71
N VAL A 14 5.48 -10.03 -1.97
CA VAL A 14 4.93 -11.38 -1.98
C VAL A 14 3.83 -11.53 -3.02
N GLU A 15 3.82 -12.65 -3.72
CA GLU A 15 2.81 -12.99 -4.72
C GLU A 15 1.64 -13.76 -4.10
N ARG A 16 0.42 -13.48 -4.56
CA ARG A 16 -0.82 -14.18 -4.15
C ARG A 16 -1.78 -14.35 -5.33
N ASP A 17 -2.57 -15.41 -5.33
CA ASP A 17 -3.53 -15.72 -6.40
C ASP A 17 -4.88 -14.98 -6.29
N TYR A 18 -4.99 -14.04 -5.35
CA TYR A 18 -6.18 -13.22 -5.13
C TYR A 18 -5.84 -11.73 -5.24
N ARG A 19 -6.85 -10.92 -5.60
CA ARG A 19 -6.73 -9.48 -5.80
C ARG A 19 -7.55 -8.71 -4.76
N VAL A 20 -6.87 -8.10 -3.80
CA VAL A 20 -7.44 -7.22 -2.75
C VAL A 20 -6.49 -6.03 -2.53
N GLN A 21 -6.97 -4.97 -1.88
CA GLN A 21 -6.18 -3.74 -1.69
C GLN A 21 -4.99 -3.93 -0.74
N TYR A 22 -5.19 -4.71 0.33
CA TYR A 22 -4.16 -5.05 1.29
C TYR A 22 -4.46 -6.38 1.98
N VAL A 23 -3.43 -6.97 2.57
CA VAL A 23 -3.49 -8.22 3.33
C VAL A 23 -2.79 -8.02 4.67
N ILE A 24 -3.46 -8.38 5.76
CA ILE A 24 -2.83 -8.40 7.08
C ILE A 24 -2.03 -9.69 7.23
N ARG A 25 -0.71 -9.57 7.42
CA ARG A 25 0.20 -10.70 7.58
C ARG A 25 1.48 -10.30 8.28
N SER A 26 2.21 -11.29 8.80
CA SER A 26 3.61 -11.10 9.18
C SER A 26 4.52 -11.23 7.97
N CYS A 27 5.50 -10.34 7.87
CA CYS A 27 6.51 -10.37 6.82
C CYS A 27 7.58 -11.42 7.13
N PRO A 28 7.92 -12.33 6.19
CA PRO A 28 8.94 -13.35 6.44
C PRO A 28 10.35 -12.76 6.51
N GLU A 29 10.56 -11.58 5.91
CA GLU A 29 11.88 -10.93 5.85
C GLU A 29 12.20 -10.13 7.12
N CYS A 30 11.30 -9.24 7.55
CA CYS A 30 11.53 -8.40 8.74
C CYS A 30 10.83 -8.88 10.02
N GLY A 31 9.95 -9.88 9.92
CA GLY A 31 9.18 -10.41 11.05
C GLY A 31 7.99 -9.54 11.48
N ASP A 32 7.92 -8.27 11.05
CA ASP A 32 6.86 -7.35 11.45
C ASP A 32 5.48 -7.78 10.94
N HIS A 33 4.47 -7.52 11.77
CA HIS A 33 3.07 -7.73 11.44
C HIS A 33 2.43 -6.42 10.95
N GLY A 34 1.81 -6.44 9.78
CA GLY A 34 1.21 -5.24 9.21
C GLY A 34 0.34 -5.51 7.99
N ARG A 35 -0.18 -4.43 7.40
CA ARG A 35 -0.98 -4.50 6.17
C ARG A 35 -0.05 -4.42 4.97
N SER A 36 0.21 -5.57 4.34
CA SER A 36 0.90 -5.58 3.06
C SER A 36 -0.01 -4.99 1.98
N VAL A 37 0.44 -3.95 1.30
CA VAL A 37 -0.37 -3.15 0.36
C VAL A 37 -0.16 -3.67 -1.06
N HIS A 38 -1.20 -3.74 -1.89
CA HIS A 38 -1.09 -4.13 -3.29
C HIS A 38 -0.10 -3.21 -4.04
N ALA A 39 0.72 -3.77 -4.94
CA ALA A 39 1.80 -3.03 -5.60
C ALA A 39 1.32 -1.78 -6.36
N GLU A 40 0.18 -1.85 -7.04
CA GLU A 40 -0.42 -0.68 -7.73
C GLU A 40 -0.80 0.44 -6.74
N VAL A 41 -1.35 0.07 -5.58
CA VAL A 41 -1.71 1.05 -4.54
C VAL A 41 -0.44 1.62 -3.89
N ALA A 42 0.58 0.80 -3.71
CA ALA A 42 1.88 1.25 -3.21
C ALA A 42 2.54 2.26 -4.16
N ALA A 43 2.49 2.00 -5.47
CA ALA A 43 3.00 2.91 -6.49
C ALA A 43 2.22 4.24 -6.49
N ALA A 44 0.89 4.19 -6.43
CA ALA A 44 0.07 5.39 -6.34
C ALA A 44 0.41 6.26 -5.11
N LEU A 45 0.72 5.63 -3.96
CA LEU A 45 1.17 6.34 -2.76
C LEU A 45 2.57 6.97 -2.90
N ASP A 46 3.46 6.34 -3.67
CA ASP A 46 4.81 6.84 -3.93
C ASP A 46 4.78 8.01 -4.96
N ASP A 47 3.76 8.09 -5.81
CA ASP A 47 3.57 9.13 -6.83
C ASP A 47 2.82 10.39 -6.33
N LEU A 48 2.37 10.42 -5.07
CA LEU A 48 1.69 11.59 -4.50
C LEU A 48 2.60 12.84 -4.49
N SER A 49 2.03 13.98 -4.89
CA SER A 49 2.73 15.27 -4.95
C SER A 49 3.19 15.73 -3.57
N SER A 50 4.46 16.11 -3.45
CA SER A 50 5.09 16.49 -2.17
C SER A 50 4.46 17.70 -1.47
N ASP A 51 3.81 18.60 -2.22
CA ASP A 51 3.22 19.82 -1.67
C ASP A 51 1.99 19.56 -0.77
N ASP A 52 1.30 18.43 -0.96
CA ASP A 52 0.10 18.05 -0.21
C ASP A 52 0.37 17.00 0.88
N LEU A 53 1.62 16.55 1.00
CA LEU A 53 1.98 15.47 1.92
C LEU A 53 2.14 15.98 3.36
N PRO A 54 1.58 15.27 4.35
CA PRO A 54 1.81 15.58 5.76
C PRO A 54 3.28 15.50 6.17
N ASP A 55 3.65 16.25 7.21
CA ASP A 55 4.98 16.15 7.82
C ASP A 55 5.33 14.70 8.20
N GLY A 56 6.59 14.33 7.93
CA GLY A 56 7.13 13.00 8.19
C GLY A 56 6.56 11.89 7.30
N TRP A 57 5.92 12.23 6.17
CA TRP A 57 5.34 11.22 5.25
C TRP A 57 6.32 10.11 4.87
N ALA A 58 7.54 10.47 4.49
CA ALA A 58 8.56 9.54 4.02
C ALA A 58 9.07 8.58 5.12
N ASP A 59 8.87 8.91 6.39
CA ASP A 59 9.26 8.08 7.53
C ASP A 59 8.15 7.12 7.96
N ARG A 60 6.90 7.37 7.53
CA ARG A 60 5.76 6.52 7.89
C ARG A 60 5.82 5.18 7.15
N PRO A 61 5.40 4.07 7.80
CA PRO A 61 5.15 2.81 7.12
C PRO A 61 4.11 2.96 6.00
N LEU A 62 4.21 2.13 4.97
CA LEU A 62 3.33 2.21 3.80
C LEU A 62 1.83 2.07 4.15
N ASP A 63 1.50 1.25 5.13
CA ASP A 63 0.11 1.04 5.54
C ASP A 63 -0.45 2.21 6.32
N GLU A 64 0.38 2.92 7.09
CA GLU A 64 -0.01 4.19 7.69
C GLU A 64 -0.23 5.25 6.61
N ARG A 65 0.68 5.35 5.63
CA ARG A 65 0.52 6.24 4.46
C ARG A 65 -0.81 5.99 3.76
N LEU A 66 -1.17 4.72 3.50
CA LEU A 66 -2.45 4.37 2.90
C LEU A 66 -3.64 4.91 3.71
N LEU A 67 -3.66 4.68 5.02
CA LEU A 67 -4.76 5.14 5.87
C LEU A 67 -4.88 6.67 5.90
N VAL A 68 -3.75 7.37 5.94
CA VAL A 68 -3.72 8.84 5.93
C VAL A 68 -4.16 9.36 4.56
N ALA A 69 -3.64 8.83 3.45
CA ALA A 69 -4.00 9.26 2.11
C ALA A 69 -5.52 9.16 1.86
N VAL A 70 -6.13 8.05 2.25
CA VAL A 70 -7.58 7.86 2.12
C VAL A 70 -8.35 8.82 3.02
N ARG A 71 -7.87 9.07 4.25
CA ARG A 71 -8.54 9.96 5.20
C ARG A 71 -8.50 11.43 4.78
N GLU A 72 -7.35 11.89 4.29
CA GLU A 72 -7.14 13.28 3.85
C GLU A 72 -7.59 13.51 2.39
N GLY A 73 -8.06 12.46 1.69
CA GLY A 73 -8.53 12.56 0.31
C GLY A 73 -7.42 12.70 -0.73
N LEU A 74 -6.18 12.36 -0.37
CA LEU A 74 -5.02 12.34 -1.30
C LEU A 74 -5.10 11.16 -2.28
N LEU A 75 -5.87 10.14 -1.93
CA LEU A 75 -6.13 8.97 -2.78
C LEU A 75 -7.62 8.64 -2.67
N GLU A 76 -8.35 8.67 -3.78
CA GLU A 76 -9.75 8.30 -3.79
C GLU A 76 -9.91 6.79 -3.54
N ILE A 77 -10.99 6.40 -2.87
CA ILE A 77 -11.35 4.98 -2.67
C ILE A 77 -11.53 4.25 -4.01
N ALA A 78 -11.91 4.98 -5.07
CA ALA A 78 -11.98 4.44 -6.42
C ALA A 78 -10.60 4.09 -6.99
N GLU A 79 -9.57 4.88 -6.67
CA GLU A 79 -8.17 4.65 -7.07
C GLU A 79 -7.51 3.53 -6.25
N THR A 80 -7.98 3.30 -5.02
CA THR A 80 -7.63 2.08 -4.27
C THR A 80 -8.37 0.84 -4.76
N ARG A 81 -9.43 1.02 -5.57
CA ARG A 81 -10.24 -0.07 -6.09
C ARG A 81 -9.56 -0.66 -7.32
N LEU A 82 -8.91 -1.79 -7.10
CA LEU A 82 -8.38 -2.60 -8.19
C LEU A 82 -9.52 -2.97 -9.16
N PRO A 83 -9.44 -2.59 -10.46
CA PRO A 83 -10.52 -2.86 -11.41
C PRO A 83 -10.73 -4.39 -11.56
N PRO A 84 -11.97 -4.83 -11.87
CA PRO A 84 -12.24 -6.23 -12.16
C PRO A 84 -11.36 -6.71 -13.31
N ARG A 85 -10.98 -7.99 -13.29
CA ARG A 85 -10.24 -8.61 -14.40
C ARG A 85 -11.08 -8.55 -15.66
N GLU A 86 -10.51 -8.07 -16.77
CA GLU A 86 -11.03 -8.28 -18.13
C GLU A 86 -10.77 -9.71 -18.60
#